data_AF-A0A2V8FU32-F1
#
_entry.id   AF-A0A2V8FU32-F1
#
_cell.length_a   1.000
_cell.length_b   1.000
_cell.length_c   1.000
_cell.angle_alpha   90.00
_cell.angle_beta   90.00
_cell.angle_gamma   90.00
#
_symmetry.space_group_name_H-M   'P 1'
#
loop_
_entity.id
_entity.type
_entity.pdbx_description
1 polymer ?
#
loop_
_entity_poly.entity_id
_entity_poly.type
_entity_poly.pdbx_seq_one_letter_code
_entity_poly.pdbx_strand_id
1 'polypeptide(L)'
;MPSGPRVPEIACSPARALSLVHQEIIACDRCARLRTYCAGVARTKKAAHRDDEYWGRPVPGFGDPGARVLVLGLAPAAHGANRTGRVFTGDGSGDFLMTAMQAAGFANIKTSRR
;
A
#
# COMPACT_ATOMS: atom_id res chain seq x y z
N MET A 1 -47.04 -9.85 5.41
CA MET A 1 -45.63 -10.07 5.03
C MET A 1 -44.80 -9.93 6.29
N PRO A 2 -44.37 -11.00 6.97
CA PRO A 2 -43.67 -10.84 8.24
C PRO A 2 -42.24 -10.37 7.95
N SER A 3 -41.91 -9.21 8.51
CA SER A 3 -40.55 -8.69 8.61
C SER A 3 -39.72 -9.66 9.47
N GLY A 4 -38.79 -10.37 8.82
CA GLY A 4 -37.78 -11.17 9.53
C GLY A 4 -36.93 -10.30 10.47
N PRO A 5 -36.30 -10.90 11.50
CA PRO A 5 -35.46 -10.15 12.42
C PRO A 5 -34.33 -9.45 11.66
N ARG A 6 -34.26 -8.12 11.77
CA ARG A 6 -33.10 -7.36 11.29
C ARG A 6 -31.90 -7.81 12.09
N VAL A 7 -31.00 -8.54 11.43
CA VAL A 7 -29.65 -8.79 11.96
C VAL A 7 -29.07 -7.42 12.30
N PRO A 8 -28.61 -7.17 13.54
CA PRO A 8 -27.94 -5.93 13.85
C PRO A 8 -26.66 -5.89 13.02
N GLU A 9 -26.69 -5.12 11.94
CA GLU A 9 -25.56 -4.84 11.09
C GLU A 9 -24.57 -4.07 11.97
N ILE A 10 -23.58 -4.78 12.54
CA ILE A 10 -22.39 -4.12 13.06
C ILE A 10 -21.68 -3.58 11.82
N ALA A 11 -22.12 -2.41 11.36
CA ALA A 11 -21.63 -1.74 10.17
C ALA A 11 -20.17 -1.36 10.43
N CYS A 12 -19.26 -2.28 10.10
CA CYS A 12 -17.84 -2.01 10.06
C CYS A 12 -17.63 -0.96 8.97
N SER A 13 -17.19 0.24 9.33
CA SER A 13 -16.90 1.28 8.33
C SER A 13 -15.89 0.73 7.31
N PRO A 14 -15.94 1.16 6.03
CA PRO A 14 -14.99 0.71 5.02
C PRO A 14 -13.53 0.89 5.48
N ALA A 15 -13.24 1.98 6.20
CA ALA A 15 -11.95 2.23 6.81
C ALA A 15 -11.54 1.16 7.84
N ARG A 16 -12.47 0.69 8.68
CA ARG A 16 -12.19 -0.37 9.66
C ARG A 16 -11.99 -1.72 8.99
N ALA A 17 -12.79 -2.05 7.98
CA ALA A 17 -12.63 -3.27 7.20
C ALA A 17 -11.26 -3.31 6.49
N LEU A 18 -10.87 -2.21 5.82
CA LEU A 18 -9.56 -2.10 5.18
C LEU A 18 -8.41 -2.19 6.18
N SER A 19 -8.59 -1.65 7.39
CA SER A 19 -7.56 -1.73 8.43
C SER A 19 -7.26 -3.17 8.86
N LEU A 20 -8.29 -4.03 8.95
CA LEU A 20 -8.11 -5.46 9.23
C LEU A 20 -7.35 -6.15 8.10
N VAL A 21 -7.76 -5.92 6.85
CA VAL A 21 -7.07 -6.47 5.67
C VAL A 21 -5.62 -5.99 5.60
N HIS A 22 -5.34 -4.73 5.94
CA HIS A 22 -3.98 -4.20 6.00
C HIS A 22 -3.14 -4.97 7.02
N GLN A 23 -3.67 -5.25 8.21
CA GLN A 23 -2.96 -6.03 9.23
C GLN A 23 -2.64 -7.45 8.73
N GLU A 24 -3.60 -8.11 8.08
CA GLU A 24 -3.41 -9.44 7.48
C GLU A 24 -2.34 -9.43 6.39
N ILE A 25 -2.36 -8.43 5.49
CA ILE A 25 -1.35 -8.26 4.44
C ILE A 25 0.02 -8.10 5.08
N ILE A 26 0.16 -7.18 6.03
CA ILE A 26 1.43 -6.84 6.69
C ILE A 26 2.03 -8.04 7.45
N ALA A 27 1.18 -8.93 7.97
CA ALA A 27 1.58 -10.16 8.67
C ALA A 27 1.91 -11.33 7.73
N CYS A 28 1.56 -11.26 6.44
CA CYS A 28 1.68 -12.38 5.52
C CYS A 28 3.14 -12.79 5.24
N ASP A 29 3.41 -14.08 5.37
CA ASP A 29 4.71 -14.71 5.14
C ASP A 29 4.68 -15.89 4.15
N ARG A 30 3.52 -16.17 3.55
CA ARG A 30 3.26 -17.34 2.67
C ARG A 30 4.26 -17.54 1.54
N CYS A 31 4.85 -16.46 1.03
CA CYS A 31 5.79 -16.49 -0.09
C CYS A 31 7.25 -16.37 0.40
N ALA A 32 7.83 -17.47 0.88
CA ALA A 32 9.18 -17.50 1.47
C ALA A 32 10.25 -16.80 0.60
N ARG A 33 10.27 -17.07 -0.72
CA ARG A 33 11.19 -16.43 -1.67
C ARG A 33 11.09 -14.89 -1.65
N LEU A 34 9.87 -14.35 -1.62
CA LEU A 34 9.62 -12.91 -1.62
C LEU A 34 9.97 -12.29 -0.26
N ARG A 35 9.64 -12.97 0.84
CA ARG A 35 9.99 -12.50 2.19
C ARG A 35 11.50 -12.41 2.37
N THR A 36 12.23 -13.44 1.94
CA THR A 36 13.70 -13.44 1.96
C THR A 36 14.27 -12.32 1.09
N TYR A 37 13.74 -12.12 -0.12
CA TYR A 37 14.18 -11.05 -1.02
C TYR A 37 13.94 -9.65 -0.43
N CYS A 38 12.72 -9.36 0.01
CA CYS A 38 12.36 -8.05 0.60
C CYS A 38 13.20 -7.72 1.83
N ALA A 39 13.38 -8.68 2.74
CA ALA A 39 14.21 -8.52 3.92
C ALA A 39 15.70 -8.38 3.57
N GLY A 40 16.17 -9.10 2.55
CA GLY A 40 17.53 -8.98 2.02
C GLY A 40 17.81 -7.56 1.52
N VAL A 41 16.93 -7.03 0.67
CA VAL A 41 17.01 -5.65 0.16
C VAL A 41 16.97 -4.61 1.29
N ALA A 42 16.13 -4.83 2.30
CA ALA A 42 16.05 -3.92 3.45
C ALA A 42 17.33 -3.88 4.30
N ARG A 43 18.09 -4.99 4.34
CA ARG A 43 19.39 -5.06 5.02
C ARG A 43 20.52 -4.48 4.18
N THR A 44 20.62 -4.86 2.90
CA THR A 44 21.72 -4.43 2.04
C THR A 44 21.57 -2.98 1.59
N LYS A 45 20.34 -2.57 1.30
CA LYS A 45 19.95 -1.24 0.79
C LYS A 45 20.70 -0.89 -0.51
N LYS A 46 20.36 0.25 -1.11
CA LYS A 46 21.16 0.83 -2.20
C LYS A 46 21.94 2.03 -1.66
N ALA A 47 23.06 2.37 -2.29
CA ALA A 47 23.93 3.46 -1.83
C ALA A 47 23.18 4.78 -1.57
N ALA A 48 22.27 5.17 -2.47
CA ALA A 48 21.47 6.39 -2.33
C ALA A 48 20.45 6.38 -1.16
N HIS A 49 20.23 5.23 -0.52
CA HIS A 49 19.30 5.04 0.60
C HIS A 49 19.93 4.21 1.73
N ARG A 50 21.26 4.28 1.89
CA ARG A 50 21.98 3.48 2.89
C ARG A 50 21.56 3.81 4.32
N ASP A 51 21.21 5.08 4.56
CA ASP A 51 20.85 5.58 5.88
C ASP A 51 19.34 5.52 6.15
N ASP A 52 18.52 5.24 5.12
CA ASP A 52 17.06 5.12 5.26
C ASP A 52 16.66 3.90 6.09
N GLU A 53 15.63 4.03 6.91
CA GLU A 53 14.91 2.89 7.48
C GLU A 53 14.02 2.26 6.41
N TYR A 54 14.16 0.95 6.19
CA TYR A 54 13.37 0.23 5.19
C TYR A 54 12.19 -0.49 5.83
N TRP A 55 11.03 -0.41 5.17
CA TRP A 55 9.84 -1.16 5.54
C TRP A 55 10.05 -2.69 5.53
N GLY A 56 10.58 -3.27 4.44
CA GLY A 56 10.95 -4.69 4.34
C GLY A 56 9.80 -5.72 4.51
N ARG A 57 8.57 -5.25 4.66
CA ARG A 57 7.36 -6.05 4.92
C ARG A 57 6.41 -6.00 3.72
N PRO A 58 5.38 -6.87 3.65
CA PRO A 58 4.32 -6.70 2.67
C PRO A 58 3.71 -5.30 2.78
N VAL A 59 3.37 -4.70 1.64
CA VAL A 59 2.93 -3.31 1.58
C VAL A 59 1.41 -3.28 1.44
N PRO A 60 0.66 -2.70 2.39
CA PRO A 60 -0.79 -2.58 2.28
C PRO A 60 -1.18 -1.59 1.19
N GLY A 61 -2.47 -1.60 0.82
CA GLY A 61 -3.05 -0.58 -0.05
C GLY A 61 -2.99 0.82 0.57
N PHE A 62 -3.12 1.83 -0.27
CA PHE A 62 -3.16 3.24 0.13
C PHE A 62 -4.21 3.98 -0.69
N GLY A 63 -4.98 4.85 -0.03
CA GLY A 63 -5.96 5.70 -0.69
C GLY A 63 -7.18 5.95 0.18
N ASP A 64 -8.21 6.50 -0.45
CA ASP A 64 -9.50 6.77 0.16
C ASP A 64 -10.32 5.46 0.29
N PRO A 65 -10.79 5.08 1.50
CA PRO A 65 -11.72 3.95 1.69
C PRO A 65 -13.02 4.04 0.88
N GLY A 66 -13.41 5.26 0.47
CA GLY A 66 -14.56 5.54 -0.41
C GLY A 66 -14.20 5.71 -1.89
N ALA A 67 -12.96 5.39 -2.29
CA ALA A 67 -12.49 5.58 -3.66
C ALA A 67 -13.39 4.88 -4.69
N ARG A 68 -13.66 5.57 -5.79
CA ARG A 68 -14.43 5.05 -6.93
C ARG A 68 -13.56 4.49 -8.06
N VAL A 69 -12.25 4.63 -7.93
CA VAL A 69 -11.24 4.16 -8.89
C VAL A 69 -10.15 3.41 -8.13
N LEU A 70 -9.76 2.23 -8.62
CA LEU A 70 -8.68 1.42 -8.08
C LEU A 70 -7.54 1.35 -9.09
N VAL A 71 -6.34 1.76 -8.68
CA VAL A 71 -5.11 1.57 -9.45
C VAL A 71 -4.41 0.31 -8.94
N LEU A 72 -4.34 -0.71 -9.77
CA LEU A 72 -3.67 -1.97 -9.45
C LEU A 72 -2.30 -2.04 -10.13
N GLY A 73 -1.25 -2.10 -9.32
CA GLY A 73 0.14 -2.28 -9.79
C GLY A 73 0.56 -3.75 -9.84
N LEU A 74 1.74 -4.01 -10.40
CA LEU A 74 2.31 -5.36 -10.49
C LEU A 74 2.87 -5.84 -9.14
N ALA A 75 3.85 -5.11 -8.59
CA ALA A 75 4.52 -5.47 -7.34
C ALA A 75 5.24 -4.25 -6.73
N PRO A 76 5.48 -4.24 -5.40
CA PRO A 76 6.31 -3.22 -4.76
C PRO A 76 7.74 -3.20 -5.32
N ALA A 77 8.24 -2.02 -5.70
CA ALA A 77 9.63 -1.85 -6.07
C ALA A 77 10.56 -2.04 -4.87
N ALA A 78 11.73 -2.66 -5.10
CA ALA A 78 12.72 -2.99 -4.09
C ALA A 78 13.16 -1.79 -3.23
N HIS A 79 13.28 -0.61 -3.85
CA HIS A 79 13.72 0.64 -3.19
C HIS A 79 12.65 1.74 -3.23
N GLY A 80 11.44 1.42 -3.67
CA GLY A 80 10.27 2.28 -3.59
C GLY A 80 9.42 1.84 -2.41
N ALA A 81 8.29 1.19 -2.70
CA ALA A 81 7.35 0.73 -1.69
C ALA A 81 7.93 -0.26 -0.65
N ASN A 82 8.90 -1.11 -1.02
CA ASN A 82 9.59 -1.98 -0.04
C ASN A 82 10.50 -1.19 0.93
N ARG A 83 10.89 0.04 0.57
CA ARG A 83 11.59 0.97 1.45
C ARG A 83 10.60 1.82 2.24
N THR A 84 9.64 2.44 1.56
CA THR A 84 8.76 3.47 2.13
C THR A 84 7.53 2.93 2.86
N GLY A 85 7.15 1.69 2.60
CA GLY A 85 5.94 1.07 3.16
C GLY A 85 4.63 1.60 2.56
N ARG A 86 4.68 2.37 1.48
CA ARG A 86 3.49 2.87 0.76
C ARG A 86 3.60 2.52 -0.71
N VAL A 87 2.55 1.92 -1.28
CA VAL A 87 2.50 1.61 -2.72
C VAL A 87 2.78 2.86 -3.56
N PHE A 88 3.45 2.69 -4.70
CA PHE A 88 3.80 3.77 -5.63
C PHE A 88 4.51 4.97 -4.96
N THR A 89 5.44 4.73 -4.04
CA THR A 89 6.12 5.81 -3.28
C THR A 89 7.62 5.57 -3.19
N GLY A 90 8.40 6.61 -3.49
CA GLY A 90 9.86 6.60 -3.32
C GLY A 90 10.65 6.05 -4.51
N ASP A 91 10.04 5.95 -5.69
CA ASP A 91 10.67 5.63 -6.96
C ASP A 91 10.05 6.43 -8.13
N GLY A 92 10.64 6.33 -9.33
CA GLY A 92 10.18 7.08 -10.50
C GLY A 92 8.79 6.68 -11.01
N SER A 93 8.36 5.44 -10.77
CA SER A 93 7.01 4.99 -11.18
C SER A 93 5.93 5.66 -10.35
N GLY A 94 6.19 5.87 -9.05
CA GLY A 94 5.30 6.59 -8.15
C GLY A 94 5.13 8.06 -8.54
N ASP A 95 6.21 8.75 -8.89
CA ASP A 95 6.14 10.14 -9.31
C ASP A 95 5.41 10.32 -10.65
N PHE A 96 5.64 9.42 -11.61
CA PHE A 96 4.90 9.41 -12.87
C PHE A 96 3.39 9.23 -12.62
N LEU A 97 3.01 8.24 -11.82
CA LEU A 97 1.61 7.98 -11.48
C LEU A 97 0.98 9.19 -10.76
N MET A 98 1.63 9.73 -9.73
CA MET A 98 1.06 10.84 -8.96
C MET A 98 0.92 12.11 -9.77
N THR A 99 1.82 12.36 -10.72
CA THR A 99 1.69 13.47 -11.66
C THR A 99 0.43 13.33 -12.51
N ALA A 100 0.18 12.14 -13.08
CA ALA A 100 -1.02 11.86 -13.86
C ALA A 100 -2.30 11.92 -13.00
N MET A 101 -2.27 11.36 -11.78
CA MET A 101 -3.39 11.39 -10.85
C MET A 101 -3.75 12.82 -10.43
N GLN A 102 -2.77 13.67 -10.19
CA GLN A 102 -3.00 15.08 -9.87
C GLN A 102 -3.59 15.83 -11.07
N ALA A 103 -3.06 15.61 -12.27
CA ALA A 103 -3.58 16.24 -13.49
C ALA A 103 -5.04 15.83 -13.78
N ALA A 104 -5.41 14.59 -13.44
CA ALA A 104 -6.77 14.07 -13.56
C ALA A 104 -7.70 14.43 -12.37
N GLY A 105 -7.22 15.17 -11.37
CA GLY A 105 -8.02 15.58 -10.20
C GLY A 105 -8.22 14.49 -9.14
N PHE A 106 -7.49 13.38 -9.21
CA PHE A 106 -7.54 12.28 -8.23
C PHE A 106 -6.50 12.38 -7.10
N ALA A 107 -5.58 13.35 -7.17
CA ALA A 107 -4.57 13.57 -6.13
C ALA A 107 -4.36 15.07 -5.86
N ASN A 108 -3.98 15.39 -4.62
CA ASN A 108 -3.69 16.77 -4.18
C ASN A 108 -2.21 17.18 -4.33
N ILE A 109 -1.32 16.22 -4.63
CA ILE A 109 0.12 16.44 -4.82
C ILE A 109 0.63 15.69 -6.05
N LYS A 110 1.68 16.22 -6.68
CA LYS A 110 2.26 15.68 -7.92
C LYS A 110 3.37 14.63 -7.71
N THR A 111 3.91 14.53 -6.49
CA THR A 111 5.02 13.62 -6.17
C THR A 111 4.63 12.62 -5.11
N SER A 112 5.23 11.43 -5.15
CA SER A 112 5.02 10.38 -4.15
C SER A 112 6.30 10.12 -3.38
N ARG A 113 6.62 11.03 -2.47
CA ARG A 113 7.84 10.98 -1.65
C ARG A 113 7.49 11.06 -0.17
N ARG A 114 8.39 10.54 0.67
CA ARG A 114 8.41 10.71 2.13
C ARG A 114 9.65 11.51 2.48
#